data_AF-A0A2G8KLV3-F1
#
_entry.id   AF-A0A2G8KLV3-F1
#
_cell.length_a   1.000
_cell.length_b   1.000
_cell.length_c   1.000
_cell.angle_alpha   90.00
_cell.angle_beta   90.00
_cell.angle_gamma   90.00
#
_symmetry.space_group_name_H-M   'P 1'
#
loop_
_entity.id
_entity.type
_entity.pdbx_description
1 polymer ?
#
loop_
_entity_poly.entity_id
_entity_poly.type
_entity_poly.pdbx_seq_one_letter_code
_entity_poly.pdbx_strand_id
1 'polypeptide(L)'
;MGYKYDDEPCCGISLLKYVLFIFNFFLLLAGAGVLAIGIWTLISKTDYTELLCSNIYFFSVIVLIIAGGLIMILAATGCYGAVMEVKGCLLLYFSLLLLLCIIELGLSIFLYIFRAQLQVELESCLNDTLSVHYGKEDKKAFTENFDELQRSFKCCGSIDYRDWKTSFWNSSGLAKNRTTPDSCCKSETNFCAARDHPSNTITM
;
A
#
# COMPACT_ATOMS: atom_id res chain seq x y z
N MET A 1 4.04 -1.13 67.34
CA MET A 1 3.22 -1.80 66.31
C MET A 1 3.61 -1.20 64.98
N GLY A 2 4.45 -1.90 64.21
CA GLY A 2 4.93 -1.43 62.91
C GLY A 2 3.84 -1.63 61.87
N TYR A 3 3.48 -0.56 61.15
CA TYR A 3 2.67 -0.66 59.96
C TYR A 3 3.53 -1.27 58.86
N LYS A 4 3.15 -2.46 58.43
CA LYS A 4 3.69 -3.16 57.27
C LYS A 4 3.28 -2.33 56.04
N TYR A 5 4.27 -1.70 55.41
CA TYR A 5 4.11 -1.16 54.07
C TYR A 5 4.20 -2.39 53.15
N ASP A 6 3.08 -2.81 52.57
CA ASP A 6 3.08 -3.89 51.60
C ASP A 6 3.75 -3.40 50.31
N ASP A 7 5.06 -3.64 50.22
CA ASP A 7 5.89 -3.41 49.04
C ASP A 7 5.53 -4.44 47.94
N GLU A 8 4.57 -4.12 47.08
CA GLU A 8 4.42 -4.84 45.81
C GLU A 8 4.14 -3.96 44.56
N PRO A 9 5.04 -3.03 44.14
CA PRO A 9 5.00 -2.43 42.81
C PRO A 9 6.12 -2.88 41.84
N CYS A 10 6.98 -3.83 42.23
CA CYS A 10 8.21 -4.13 41.48
C CYS A 10 8.02 -4.99 40.22
N CYS A 11 7.00 -5.86 40.17
CA CYS A 11 6.83 -6.79 39.05
C CYS A 11 6.25 -6.10 37.80
N GLY A 12 5.27 -5.21 37.97
CA GLY A 12 4.58 -4.53 36.86
C GLY A 12 5.47 -3.56 36.07
N ILE A 13 6.34 -2.81 36.76
CA ILE A 13 7.25 -1.85 36.10
C ILE A 13 8.32 -2.58 35.28
N SER A 14 8.87 -3.67 35.82
CA SER A 14 9.83 -4.51 35.11
C SER A 14 9.19 -5.18 33.89
N LEU A 15 7.96 -5.71 34.02
CA LEU A 15 7.21 -6.28 32.88
C LEU A 15 6.96 -5.23 31.79
N LEU A 16 6.51 -4.03 32.15
CA LEU A 16 6.24 -2.95 31.21
C LEU A 16 7.50 -2.55 30.41
N LYS A 17 8.66 -2.48 31.07
CA LYS A 17 9.94 -2.20 30.40
C LYS A 17 10.29 -3.26 29.36
N TYR A 18 10.17 -4.54 29.71
CA TYR A 18 10.43 -5.64 28.77
C TYR A 18 9.47 -5.62 27.59
N VAL A 19 8.17 -5.40 27.84
CA VAL A 19 7.16 -5.27 26.78
C VAL A 19 7.48 -4.09 25.86
N LEU A 20 7.81 -2.93 26.43
CA LEU A 20 8.17 -1.74 25.65
C LEU A 20 9.41 -1.97 24.79
N PHE A 21 10.45 -2.61 25.34
CA PHE A 21 11.67 -2.91 24.61
C PHE A 21 11.41 -3.90 23.46
N ILE A 22 10.71 -5.01 23.73
CA ILE A 22 10.39 -6.02 22.73
C ILE A 22 9.54 -5.42 21.61
N PHE A 23 8.51 -4.64 21.95
CA PHE A 23 7.65 -3.99 20.97
C PHE A 23 8.42 -3.00 20.09
N ASN A 24 9.24 -2.13 20.68
CA ASN A 24 10.06 -1.19 19.91
C ASN A 24 11.13 -1.91 19.07
N PHE A 25 11.67 -3.04 19.53
CA PHE A 25 12.59 -3.85 18.74
C PHE A 25 11.91 -4.41 17.47
N PHE A 26 10.70 -4.96 17.60
CA PHE A 26 9.94 -5.41 16.43
C PHE A 26 9.54 -4.25 15.50
N LEU A 27 9.15 -3.10 16.06
CA LEU A 27 8.89 -1.90 15.25
C LEU A 27 10.12 -1.42 14.50
N LEU A 28 11.31 -1.52 15.09
CA LEU A 28 12.57 -1.18 14.43
C LEU A 28 12.80 -2.09 13.21
N LEU A 29 12.61 -3.40 13.38
CA LEU A 29 12.73 -4.37 12.28
C LEU A 29 11.68 -4.13 11.19
N ALA A 30 10.43 -3.86 11.56
CA ALA A 30 9.37 -3.54 10.61
C ALA A 30 9.68 -2.25 9.85
N GLY A 31 10.10 -1.19 10.54
CA GLY A 31 10.50 0.08 9.93
C GLY A 31 11.68 -0.09 8.97
N ALA A 32 12.69 -0.90 9.33
CA ALA A 32 13.80 -1.24 8.44
C ALA A 32 13.34 -2.01 7.20
N GLY A 33 12.41 -2.96 7.37
CA GLY A 33 11.81 -3.69 6.25
C GLY A 33 11.05 -2.78 5.29
N VAL A 34 10.19 -1.89 5.82
CA VAL A 34 9.44 -0.90 5.04
C VAL A 34 10.41 0.04 4.30
N LEU A 35 11.41 0.58 5.00
CA LEU A 35 12.41 1.45 4.40
C LEU A 35 13.19 0.73 3.28
N ALA A 36 13.59 -0.51 3.51
CA ALA A 36 14.28 -1.33 2.52
C ALA A 36 13.40 -1.57 1.29
N ILE A 37 12.12 -1.91 1.46
CA ILE A 37 11.16 -2.05 0.36
C ILE A 37 11.03 -0.73 -0.41
N GLY A 38 10.91 0.41 0.28
CA GLY A 38 10.81 1.72 -0.36
C GLY A 38 12.04 2.07 -1.20
N ILE A 39 13.24 1.89 -0.65
CA ILE A 39 14.50 2.14 -1.36
C ILE A 39 14.66 1.16 -2.53
N TRP A 40 14.38 -0.13 -2.30
CA TRP A 40 14.44 -1.16 -3.35
C TRP A 40 13.51 -0.80 -4.52
N THR A 41 12.29 -0.38 -4.21
CA THR A 41 11.27 0.02 -5.18
C THR A 41 11.68 1.29 -5.94
N LEU A 42 12.35 2.24 -5.27
CA LEU A 42 12.85 3.46 -5.90
C LEU A 42 13.98 3.17 -6.90
N ILE A 43 14.89 2.24 -6.57
CA ILE A 43 16.07 1.93 -7.39
C ILE A 43 15.72 0.96 -8.53
N SER A 44 14.84 0.00 -8.29
CA SER A 44 14.58 -1.11 -9.23
C SER A 44 13.89 -0.69 -10.52
N LYS A 45 13.46 0.57 -10.67
CA LYS A 45 12.61 1.04 -11.79
C LYS A 45 11.55 -0.01 -12.13
N THR A 46 10.82 -0.41 -11.11
CA THR A 46 9.90 -1.54 -11.17
C THR A 46 8.88 -1.34 -12.27
N ASP A 47 8.54 -2.40 -12.98
CA ASP A 47 7.54 -2.41 -14.08
C ASP A 47 6.15 -1.86 -13.65
N TYR A 48 5.93 -1.73 -12.34
CA TYR A 48 4.78 -1.06 -11.72
C TYR A 48 4.78 0.48 -11.85
N THR A 49 5.91 1.12 -12.19
CA THR A 49 5.97 2.58 -12.47
C THR A 49 5.06 2.98 -13.62
N GLU A 50 4.75 2.03 -14.49
CA GLU A 50 3.85 2.24 -15.63
C GLU A 50 2.40 1.91 -15.27
N LEU A 51 2.15 1.02 -14.30
CA LEU A 51 0.81 0.60 -13.88
C LEU A 51 0.06 1.71 -13.15
N LEU A 52 0.78 2.36 -12.25
CA LEU A 52 0.27 3.48 -11.48
C LEU A 52 0.71 4.77 -12.14
N CYS A 53 -0.15 5.78 -12.10
CA CYS A 53 0.15 7.11 -12.59
C CYS A 53 1.52 7.55 -12.07
N SER A 54 2.46 7.87 -12.97
CA SER A 54 3.88 8.08 -12.62
C SER A 54 4.07 8.99 -11.41
N ASN A 55 3.20 9.99 -11.24
CA ASN A 55 3.21 10.91 -10.10
C ASN A 55 2.73 10.26 -8.79
N ILE A 56 1.65 9.48 -8.83
CA ILE A 56 1.07 8.80 -7.66
C ILE A 56 2.00 7.70 -7.20
N TYR A 57 2.53 6.90 -8.13
CA TYR A 57 3.53 5.87 -7.83
C TYR A 57 4.75 6.46 -7.11
N PHE A 58 5.34 7.51 -7.70
CA PHE A 58 6.50 8.17 -7.11
C PHE A 58 6.18 8.73 -5.71
N PHE A 59 5.03 9.39 -5.56
CA PHE A 59 4.58 9.90 -4.27
C PHE A 59 4.45 8.79 -3.22
N SER A 60 3.80 7.66 -3.57
CA SER A 60 3.65 6.51 -2.67
C SER A 60 4.99 5.93 -2.23
N VAL A 61 5.96 5.81 -3.14
CA VAL A 61 7.31 5.31 -2.81
C VAL A 61 8.03 6.24 -1.84
N ILE A 62 7.98 7.56 -2.07
CA ILE A 62 8.60 8.56 -1.18
C ILE A 62 7.93 8.54 0.20
N VAL A 63 6.60 8.47 0.27
CA VAL A 63 5.87 8.35 1.53
C VAL A 63 6.29 7.10 2.29
N LEU A 64 6.46 5.97 1.60
CA LEU A 64 6.86 4.70 2.22
C LEU A 64 8.29 4.76 2.80
N ILE A 65 9.23 5.41 2.10
CA ILE A 65 10.58 5.67 2.60
C ILE A 65 10.55 6.56 3.85
N ILE A 66 9.80 7.68 3.80
CA ILE A 66 9.68 8.60 4.94
C ILE A 66 9.06 7.90 6.14
N ALA A 67 7.95 7.17 5.93
CA ALA A 67 7.27 6.43 6.98
C ALA A 67 8.19 5.37 7.62
N GLY A 68 8.90 4.56 6.81
CA GLY A 68 9.86 3.57 7.31
C GLY A 68 10.96 4.21 8.15
N GLY A 69 11.53 5.33 7.69
CA GLY A 69 12.55 6.09 8.43
C GLY A 69 12.03 6.66 9.76
N LEU A 70 10.82 7.24 9.76
CA LEU A 70 10.19 7.76 10.98
C LEU A 70 9.93 6.64 12.00
N ILE A 71 9.41 5.49 11.55
CA ILE A 71 9.19 4.32 12.42
C ILE A 71 10.51 3.86 13.05
N MET A 72 11.60 3.80 12.27
CA MET A 72 12.91 3.44 12.80
C MET A 72 13.41 4.43 13.87
N ILE A 73 13.28 5.74 13.63
CA ILE A 73 13.71 6.77 14.59
C ILE A 73 12.91 6.68 15.89
N LEU A 74 11.58 6.53 15.79
CA LEU A 74 10.69 6.38 16.95
C LEU A 74 11.02 5.11 17.73
N ALA A 75 11.19 3.98 17.04
CA ALA A 75 11.52 2.70 17.64
C ALA A 75 12.90 2.73 18.32
N ALA A 76 13.92 3.32 17.68
CA ALA A 76 15.24 3.49 18.27
C ALA A 76 15.20 4.36 19.54
N THR A 77 14.42 5.45 19.51
CA THR A 77 14.20 6.32 20.67
C THR A 77 13.48 5.57 21.79
N GLY A 78 12.50 4.72 21.48
CA GLY A 78 11.81 3.87 22.44
C GLY A 78 12.73 2.83 23.08
N CYS A 79 13.54 2.13 22.29
CA CYS A 79 14.55 1.19 22.79
C CYS A 79 15.59 1.89 23.68
N TYR A 80 16.12 3.04 23.25
CA TYR A 80 17.10 3.82 24.02
C TYR A 80 16.50 4.35 25.33
N GLY A 81 15.26 4.86 25.28
CA GLY A 81 14.53 5.33 26.46
C GLY A 81 14.22 4.22 27.47
N ALA A 82 13.93 3.01 26.99
CA ALA A 82 13.70 1.84 27.85
C ALA A 82 15.00 1.38 28.55
N VAL A 83 16.15 1.43 27.86
CA VAL A 83 17.45 0.99 28.41
C VAL A 83 18.06 2.01 29.35
N MET A 84 18.00 3.30 29.02
CA MET A 84 18.72 4.35 29.77
C MET A 84 17.96 4.88 30.99
N GLU A 85 16.69 4.49 31.19
CA GLU A 85 15.81 4.96 32.27
C GLU A 85 15.71 6.49 32.41
N VAL A 86 16.07 7.23 31.37
CA VAL A 86 16.02 8.70 31.36
C VAL A 86 14.58 9.13 31.14
N LYS A 87 13.94 9.65 32.19
CA LYS A 87 12.56 10.17 32.15
C LYS A 87 12.32 11.14 30.99
N GLY A 88 13.30 11.98 30.65
CA GLY A 88 13.22 12.92 29.52
C GLY A 88 13.08 12.24 28.16
N CYS A 89 13.83 11.16 27.90
CA CYS A 89 13.72 10.39 26.65
C CYS A 89 12.37 9.68 26.54
N LEU A 90 11.85 9.15 27.66
CA LEU A 90 10.54 8.50 27.69
C LEU A 90 9.39 9.51 27.47
N LEU A 91 9.50 10.71 28.04
CA LEU A 91 8.55 11.80 27.80
C LEU A 91 8.60 12.29 26.35
N LEU A 92 9.79 12.41 25.76
CA LEU A 92 9.95 12.76 24.34
C LEU A 92 9.31 11.69 23.45
N TYR A 93 9.59 10.41 23.71
CA TYR A 93 8.99 9.29 22.99
C TYR A 93 7.45 9.33 23.05
N PHE A 94 6.88 9.49 24.25
CA PHE A 94 5.43 9.61 24.42
C PHE A 94 4.85 10.81 23.68
N SER A 95 5.53 11.96 23.74
CA SER A 95 5.11 13.19 23.06
C SER A 95 5.12 13.03 21.53
N LEU A 96 6.13 12.37 20.99
CA LEU A 96 6.23 12.07 19.55
C LEU A 96 5.14 11.10 19.10
N LEU A 97 4.85 10.05 19.87
CA LEU A 97 3.76 9.12 19.58
C LEU A 97 2.39 9.81 19.60
N LEU A 98 2.17 10.69 20.58
CA LEU A 98 0.91 11.43 20.70
C LEU A 98 0.73 12.39 19.52
N LEU A 99 1.80 13.08 19.11
CA LEU A 99 1.79 13.94 17.93
C LEU A 99 1.49 13.14 16.65
N LEU A 100 2.11 11.97 16.49
CA LEU A 100 1.88 11.09 15.34
C LEU A 100 0.43 10.62 15.30
N CYS A 101 -0.14 10.24 16.46
CA CYS A 101 -1.55 9.87 16.56
C CYS A 101 -2.49 11.01 16.14
N ILE A 102 -2.21 12.25 16.54
CA ILE A 102 -3.00 13.42 16.12
C ILE A 102 -2.91 13.62 14.59
N ILE A 103 -1.72 13.47 14.02
CA ILE A 103 -1.50 13.58 12.57
C ILE A 103 -2.25 12.49 11.82
N GLU A 104 -2.14 11.22 12.26
CA GLU A 104 -2.84 10.10 11.64
C GLU A 104 -4.36 10.24 11.71
N LEU A 105 -4.90 10.69 12.84
CA LEU A 105 -6.33 10.98 12.96
C LEU A 105 -6.75 12.09 12.00
N GLY A 106 -5.96 13.16 11.88
CA GLY A 106 -6.20 14.23 10.93
C GLY A 106 -6.17 13.75 9.48
N LEU A 107 -5.17 12.96 9.11
CA LEU A 107 -5.03 12.35 7.79
C LEU A 107 -6.20 11.40 7.50
N SER A 108 -6.60 10.56 8.45
CA SER A 108 -7.71 9.64 8.29
C SER A 108 -9.04 10.37 8.07
N ILE A 109 -9.29 11.46 8.81
CA ILE A 109 -10.48 12.29 8.62
C ILE A 109 -10.45 12.97 7.25
N PHE A 110 -9.30 13.53 6.88
CA PHE A 110 -9.10 14.14 5.56
C PHE A 110 -9.39 13.13 4.43
N LEU A 111 -8.77 11.95 4.47
CA LEU A 111 -9.00 10.88 3.49
C LEU A 111 -10.45 10.44 3.44
N TYR A 112 -11.13 10.36 4.59
CA TYR A 112 -12.55 10.00 4.64
C TYR A 112 -13.44 11.05 3.96
N ILE A 113 -13.20 12.34 4.22
CA ILE A 113 -13.97 13.44 3.63
C ILE A 113 -13.75 13.50 2.11
N PHE A 114 -12.50 13.35 1.65
CA PHE A 114 -12.12 13.47 0.25
C PHE A 114 -12.12 12.14 -0.52
N ARG A 115 -12.64 11.06 0.08
CA ARG A 115 -12.57 9.71 -0.50
C ARG A 115 -13.18 9.62 -1.89
N ALA A 116 -14.30 10.31 -2.14
CA ALA A 116 -15.01 10.24 -3.41
C ALA A 116 -14.22 10.94 -4.53
N GLN A 117 -13.61 12.08 -4.22
CA GLN A 117 -12.75 12.80 -5.15
C GLN A 117 -11.50 11.98 -5.47
N LEU A 118 -10.85 11.42 -4.44
CA LEU A 118 -9.68 10.56 -4.61
C LEU A 118 -9.99 9.31 -5.45
N GLN A 119 -11.15 8.69 -5.25
CA GLN A 119 -11.58 7.54 -6.05
C GLN A 119 -11.72 7.92 -7.53
N VAL A 120 -12.41 9.02 -7.83
CA VAL A 120 -12.59 9.47 -9.23
C VAL A 120 -11.25 9.81 -9.89
N GLU A 121 -10.34 10.49 -9.18
CA GLU A 121 -9.00 10.79 -9.73
C GLU A 121 -8.18 9.52 -10.00
N LEU A 122 -8.20 8.56 -9.07
CA LEU A 122 -7.52 7.28 -9.23
C LEU A 122 -8.12 6.48 -10.40
N GLU A 123 -9.44 6.38 -10.47
CA GLU A 123 -10.15 5.66 -11.54
C GLU A 123 -9.88 6.28 -12.91
N SER A 124 -9.96 7.60 -13.03
CA SER A 124 -9.67 8.32 -14.27
C SER A 124 -8.23 8.07 -14.71
N CYS A 125 -7.30 8.22 -13.78
CA CYS A 125 -5.88 8.11 -14.10
C CYS A 125 -5.47 6.68 -14.46
N LEU A 126 -6.05 5.67 -13.79
CA LEU A 126 -5.88 4.27 -14.13
C LEU A 126 -6.49 3.94 -15.50
N ASN A 127 -7.68 4.47 -15.81
CA ASN A 127 -8.33 4.25 -17.11
C ASN A 127 -7.54 4.90 -18.25
N ASP A 128 -7.04 6.13 -18.05
CA ASP A 128 -6.20 6.82 -19.04
C ASP A 128 -4.92 6.03 -19.31
N THR A 129 -4.26 5.56 -18.26
CA THR A 129 -3.03 4.77 -18.38
C THR A 129 -3.31 3.43 -19.08
N LEU A 130 -4.36 2.72 -18.67
CA LEU A 130 -4.82 1.46 -19.28
C LEU A 130 -5.10 1.63 -20.76
N SER A 131 -5.90 2.63 -21.11
CA SER A 131 -6.36 2.86 -22.48
C SER A 131 -5.21 3.17 -23.44
N VAL A 132 -4.11 3.76 -22.95
CA VAL A 132 -2.97 4.18 -23.77
C VAL A 132 -1.85 3.15 -23.81
N HIS A 133 -1.58 2.43 -22.72
CA HIS A 133 -0.38 1.59 -22.58
C HIS A 133 -0.64 0.09 -22.81
N TYR A 134 -1.84 -0.40 -22.56
CA TYR A 134 -2.12 -1.83 -22.66
C TYR A 134 -1.99 -2.35 -24.09
N GLY A 135 -1.24 -3.45 -24.25
CA GLY A 135 -1.02 -4.12 -25.53
C GLY A 135 0.07 -3.48 -26.41
N LYS A 136 0.72 -2.40 -25.99
CA LYS A 136 1.85 -1.82 -26.73
C LYS A 136 3.11 -2.67 -26.59
N GLU A 137 3.86 -2.82 -27.68
CA GLU A 137 5.08 -3.64 -27.70
C GLU A 137 6.19 -3.11 -26.78
N ASP A 138 6.29 -1.79 -26.61
CA ASP A 138 7.22 -1.12 -25.70
C ASP A 138 6.74 -1.10 -24.23
N LYS A 139 5.54 -1.64 -23.96
CA LYS A 139 4.86 -1.66 -22.65
C LYS A 139 4.35 -3.07 -22.29
N LYS A 140 5.12 -4.11 -22.63
CA LYS A 140 4.76 -5.50 -22.33
C LYS A 140 4.64 -5.77 -20.84
N ALA A 141 5.58 -5.27 -20.04
CA ALA A 141 5.57 -5.46 -18.59
C ALA A 141 4.33 -4.84 -17.93
N PHE A 142 3.89 -3.65 -18.40
CA PHE A 142 2.60 -3.08 -17.99
C PHE A 142 1.44 -4.04 -18.27
N THR A 143 1.38 -4.61 -19.48
CA THR A 143 0.30 -5.52 -19.89
C THR A 143 0.27 -6.76 -19.01
N GLU A 144 1.43 -7.39 -18.77
CA GLU A 144 1.57 -8.59 -17.93
C GLU A 144 1.17 -8.32 -16.48
N ASN A 145 1.65 -7.23 -15.90
CA ASN A 145 1.33 -6.88 -14.51
C ASN A 145 -0.14 -6.46 -14.35
N PHE A 146 -0.73 -5.79 -15.35
CA PHE A 146 -2.15 -5.44 -15.31
C PHE A 146 -3.02 -6.71 -15.40
N ASP A 147 -2.63 -7.67 -16.24
CA ASP A 147 -3.29 -8.97 -16.29
C ASP A 147 -3.17 -9.74 -14.97
N GLU A 148 -2.00 -9.70 -14.30
CA GLU A 148 -1.82 -10.29 -12.97
C GLU A 148 -2.71 -9.62 -11.92
N LEU A 149 -2.83 -8.29 -11.94
CA LEU A 149 -3.71 -7.54 -11.06
C LEU A 149 -5.17 -8.00 -11.25
N GLN A 150 -5.64 -8.09 -12.50
CA GLN A 150 -6.98 -8.56 -12.82
C GLN A 150 -7.23 -9.99 -12.34
N ARG A 151 -6.26 -10.89 -12.55
CA ARG A 151 -6.34 -12.28 -12.07
C ARG A 151 -6.38 -12.38 -10.55
N SER A 152 -5.58 -11.56 -9.86
CA SER A 152 -5.40 -11.60 -8.41
C SER A 152 -6.59 -11.02 -7.67
N PHE A 153 -7.07 -9.86 -8.13
CA PHE A 153 -8.19 -9.15 -7.49
C PHE A 153 -9.55 -9.50 -8.09
N LYS A 154 -9.60 -10.36 -9.12
CA LYS A 154 -10.81 -10.73 -9.84
C LYS A 154 -11.60 -9.49 -10.24
N CYS A 155 -10.93 -8.58 -10.93
CA CYS A 155 -11.51 -7.35 -11.49
C CYS A 155 -11.27 -7.27 -13.00
N CYS A 156 -11.99 -6.38 -13.70
CA CYS A 156 -11.80 -6.14 -15.13
C CYS A 156 -12.00 -4.66 -15.47
N GLY A 157 -11.02 -4.07 -16.18
CA GLY A 157 -10.98 -2.63 -16.43
C GLY A 157 -10.50 -1.81 -15.23
N SER A 158 -10.69 -0.49 -15.31
CA SER A 158 -10.47 0.45 -14.20
C SER A 158 -11.72 0.53 -13.33
N ILE A 159 -12.88 0.73 -13.97
CA ILE A 159 -14.20 0.84 -13.35
C ILE A 159 -15.09 -0.34 -13.79
N ASP A 160 -15.12 -0.64 -15.10
CA ASP A 160 -16.01 -1.63 -15.69
C ASP A 160 -15.32 -2.31 -16.88
N TYR A 161 -15.75 -3.52 -17.23
CA TYR A 161 -15.29 -4.25 -18.42
C TYR A 161 -15.47 -3.43 -19.72
N ARG A 162 -16.37 -2.43 -19.71
CA ARG A 162 -16.60 -1.52 -20.83
C ARG A 162 -15.42 -0.59 -21.13
N ASP A 163 -14.50 -0.37 -20.19
CA ASP A 163 -13.31 0.48 -20.36
C ASP A 163 -12.43 -0.01 -21.53
N TRP A 164 -12.46 -1.32 -21.80
CA TRP A 164 -11.75 -1.94 -22.90
C TRP A 164 -12.21 -1.46 -24.28
N LYS A 165 -13.46 -1.01 -24.43
CA LYS A 165 -14.01 -0.56 -25.72
C LYS A 165 -13.24 0.64 -26.29
N THR A 166 -12.79 1.54 -25.42
CA THR A 166 -12.07 2.77 -25.78
C THR A 166 -10.54 2.62 -25.75
N SER A 167 -10.03 1.43 -25.43
CA SER A 167 -8.59 1.18 -25.32
C SER A 167 -7.88 1.12 -26.68
N PHE A 168 -6.58 1.44 -26.68
CA PHE A 168 -5.67 1.21 -27.80
C PHE A 168 -5.65 -0.26 -28.22
N TRP A 169 -5.67 -1.19 -27.27
CA TRP A 169 -5.71 -2.63 -27.53
C TRP A 169 -6.92 -3.06 -28.37
N ASN A 170 -8.08 -2.45 -28.12
CA ASN A 170 -9.27 -2.72 -28.92
C ASN A 170 -9.17 -2.11 -30.33
N SER A 171 -8.75 -0.85 -30.43
CA SER A 171 -8.67 -0.11 -31.71
C SER A 171 -7.51 -0.55 -32.62
N SER A 172 -6.44 -1.11 -32.07
CA SER A 172 -5.26 -1.60 -32.82
C SER A 172 -5.45 -2.98 -33.45
N GLY A 173 -6.59 -3.65 -33.24
CA GLY A 173 -6.86 -4.99 -33.75
C GLY A 173 -6.25 -6.14 -32.93
N LEU A 174 -5.54 -5.84 -31.84
CA LEU A 174 -5.01 -6.84 -30.88
C LEU A 174 -6.12 -7.63 -30.18
N ALA A 175 -7.31 -7.04 -30.08
CA ALA A 175 -8.49 -7.66 -29.49
C ALA A 175 -8.89 -8.98 -30.16
N LYS A 176 -8.70 -9.12 -31.48
CA LYS A 176 -9.08 -10.32 -32.25
C LYS A 176 -10.52 -10.81 -31.92
N ASN A 177 -11.51 -9.91 -32.04
CA ASN A 177 -12.93 -10.11 -31.71
C ASN A 177 -13.26 -10.35 -30.23
N ARG A 178 -12.32 -10.17 -29.30
CA ARG A 178 -12.59 -10.21 -27.86
C ARG A 178 -13.05 -8.84 -27.36
N THR A 179 -14.03 -8.82 -26.45
CA THR A 179 -14.50 -7.58 -25.82
C THR A 179 -13.59 -7.10 -24.68
N THR A 180 -12.85 -8.02 -24.07
CA THR A 180 -11.89 -7.78 -22.98
C THR A 180 -10.72 -8.78 -23.09
N PRO A 181 -9.58 -8.54 -22.42
CA PRO A 181 -8.50 -9.52 -22.35
C PRO A 181 -8.88 -10.80 -21.61
N ASP A 182 -8.14 -11.88 -21.86
CA ASP A 182 -8.47 -13.19 -21.26
C ASP A 182 -8.22 -13.22 -19.73
N SER A 183 -7.41 -12.30 -19.20
CA SER A 183 -7.21 -12.06 -17.76
C SER A 183 -8.48 -11.57 -17.04
N CYS A 184 -9.45 -10.99 -17.77
CA CYS A 184 -10.76 -10.60 -17.26
C CYS A 184 -11.76 -11.77 -17.14
N CYS A 185 -11.39 -12.99 -17.55
CA CYS A 185 -12.33 -14.09 -17.58
C CYS A 185 -12.46 -14.81 -16.25
N LYS A 186 -13.68 -15.24 -15.91
CA LYS A 186 -13.94 -16.01 -14.68
C LYS A 186 -13.20 -17.35 -14.69
N SER A 187 -13.07 -17.96 -15.87
CA SER A 187 -12.22 -19.11 -16.15
C SER A 187 -11.30 -18.74 -17.31
N GLU A 188 -9.99 -18.84 -17.09
CA GLU A 188 -8.98 -18.43 -18.07
C GLU A 188 -8.91 -19.47 -19.19
N THR A 189 -9.63 -19.21 -20.26
CA THR A 189 -9.60 -19.98 -21.50
C THR A 189 -9.31 -19.03 -22.66
N ASN A 190 -8.50 -19.47 -23.62
CA ASN A 190 -8.18 -18.67 -24.79
C ASN A 190 -9.45 -18.15 -25.49
N PHE A 191 -9.53 -16.84 -25.71
CA PHE A 191 -10.65 -16.18 -26.38
C PHE A 191 -12.00 -16.32 -25.65
N CYS A 192 -12.00 -16.43 -24.32
CA CYS A 192 -13.21 -16.48 -23.49
C CYS A 192 -14.16 -15.29 -23.72
N ALA A 193 -13.60 -14.10 -23.95
CA ALA A 193 -14.35 -12.87 -24.20
C ALA A 193 -14.73 -12.63 -25.67
N ALA A 194 -14.57 -13.63 -26.56
CA ALA A 194 -15.01 -13.55 -27.95
C ALA A 194 -16.55 -13.64 -28.11
N ARG A 195 -17.25 -14.12 -27.07
CA ARG A 195 -18.71 -14.09 -26.96
C ARG A 195 -19.07 -13.33 -25.69
N ASP A 196 -19.78 -12.22 -25.85
CA ASP A 196 -20.20 -11.34 -24.75
C ASP A 196 -21.34 -11.99 -23.94
N HIS A 197 -21.00 -13.05 -23.19
CA HIS A 197 -21.92 -13.73 -22.29
C HIS A 197 -21.52 -13.41 -20.84
N PRO A 198 -22.44 -12.93 -19.98
CA PRO A 198 -22.14 -12.47 -18.61
C PRO A 198 -21.61 -13.58 -17.67
N SER A 199 -21.66 -14.84 -18.09
CA SER A 199 -21.01 -15.95 -17.37
C SER A 199 -19.50 -16.02 -17.57
N ASN A 200 -18.93 -15.37 -18.58
CA ASN A 200 -17.54 -15.59 -19.00
C ASN A 200 -16.60 -14.50 -18.47
N THR A 201 -17.08 -13.27 -18.35
CA THR A 201 -16.29 -12.10 -17.95
C THR A 201 -16.59 -11.68 -16.53
N ILE A 202 -15.56 -11.30 -15.79
CA ILE A 202 -15.69 -10.67 -14.48
C ILE A 202 -16.32 -9.30 -14.67
N THR A 203 -17.41 -9.07 -13.95
CA THR A 203 -18.04 -7.75 -13.80
C THR A 203 -17.89 -7.35 -12.34
N MET A 204 -17.42 -6.12 -12.07
CA MET A 204 -17.54 -5.54 -10.72
C MET A 204 -19.00 -5.40 -10.32
#